data_AF-A0A9W9ZBM4-F1
#
_entry.id   AF-A0A9W9ZBM4-F1
#
_cell.length_a   1.000
_cell.length_b   1.000
_cell.length_c   1.000
_cell.angle_alpha   90.00
_cell.angle_beta   90.00
_cell.angle_gamma   90.00
#
_symmetry.space_group_name_H-M   'P 1'
#
loop_
_entity.id
_entity.type
_entity.pdbx_description
1 polymer ?
#
loop_
_entity_poly.entity_id
_entity_poly.type
_entity_poly.pdbx_seq_one_letter_code
_entity_poly.pdbx_strand_id
1 'polypeptide(L)'
;MATTALSVCGYNLIDCTWTSVYLITSELFPTVLRNTGQGTGSTSARIGGILAPYVALMGTLPGLSIAFPVVTFAVVATLAGILMYWIPETLFSAMHQTIEEAEAAKDDYGIPCCGRRLNRQRKSAAEENDAIKMEDLSDEIIEGD
;
A
#
# COMPACT_ATOMS: atom_id res chain seq x y z
N MET A 1 -9.54 15.97 23.67
CA MET A 1 -8.20 16.06 23.07
C MET A 1 -7.58 14.69 22.84
N ALA A 2 -7.57 13.76 23.81
CA ALA A 2 -7.03 12.41 23.61
C ALA A 2 -7.82 11.55 22.59
N THR A 3 -9.16 11.59 22.63
CA THR A 3 -10.02 10.83 21.71
C THR A 3 -9.95 11.33 20.26
N THR A 4 -9.81 12.65 20.08
CA THR A 4 -9.63 13.27 18.76
C THR A 4 -8.26 12.93 18.17
N ALA A 5 -7.21 12.92 18.99
CA ALA A 5 -5.87 12.48 18.55
C ALA A 5 -5.88 11.00 18.11
N LEU A 6 -6.51 10.12 18.90
CA LEU A 6 -6.63 8.70 18.55
C LEU A 6 -7.35 8.48 17.22
N SER A 7 -8.45 9.21 16.99
CA SER A 7 -9.20 9.14 15.74
C SER A 7 -8.38 9.62 14.53
N VAL A 8 -7.67 10.75 14.67
CA VAL A 8 -6.80 11.30 13.62
C VAL A 8 -5.67 10.31 13.29
N CYS A 9 -5.01 9.74 14.29
CA CYS A 9 -3.98 8.72 14.05
C CYS A 9 -4.53 7.51 13.28
N GLY A 10 -5.72 7.02 13.66
CA GLY A 10 -6.36 5.90 12.96
C GLY A 10 -6.68 6.21 11.50
N TYR A 11 -7.24 7.38 11.21
CA TYR A 11 -7.60 7.79 9.85
C TYR A 11 -6.37 7.94 8.93
N ASN A 12 -5.29 8.56 9.43
CA ASN A 12 -4.06 8.74 8.65
C ASN A 12 -3.39 7.40 8.28
N LEU A 13 -3.46 6.39 9.15
CA LEU A 13 -2.91 5.06 8.84
C LEU A 13 -3.68 4.36 7.72
N ILE A 14 -5.00 4.52 7.68
CA ILE A 14 -5.85 3.98 6.62
C ILE A 14 -5.52 4.65 5.29
N ASP A 15 -5.38 5.97 5.28
CA ASP A 15 -5.05 6.75 4.08
C ASP A 15 -3.64 6.42 3.54
N CYS A 16 -2.65 6.31 4.42
CA CYS A 16 -1.30 5.88 4.07
C CYS A 16 -1.30 4.47 3.45
N THR A 17 -2.11 3.55 3.99
CA THR A 17 -2.26 2.19 3.44
C THR A 17 -2.87 2.24 2.03
N TRP A 18 -3.91 3.05 1.83
CA TRP A 18 -4.53 3.23 0.52
C TRP A 18 -3.54 3.74 -0.53
N THR A 19 -2.76 4.76 -0.16
CA THR A 19 -1.71 5.32 -1.02
C THR A 19 -0.60 4.31 -1.30
N SER A 20 -0.19 3.52 -0.31
CA SER A 20 0.85 2.48 -0.47
C SER A 20 0.41 1.36 -1.42
N VAL A 21 -0.85 0.91 -1.32
CA VAL A 21 -1.41 -0.09 -2.25
C VAL A 21 -1.45 0.46 -3.67
N TYR A 22 -1.81 1.74 -3.84
CA TYR A 22 -1.81 2.40 -5.15
C TYR A 22 -0.40 2.43 -5.76
N LEU A 23 0.60 2.73 -4.94
CA LEU A 23 2.00 2.75 -5.36
C LEU A 23 2.48 1.35 -5.79
N ILE A 24 2.25 0.32 -4.97
CA ILE A 24 2.62 -1.06 -5.32
C ILE A 24 1.89 -1.53 -6.58
N THR A 25 0.61 -1.18 -6.74
CA THR A 25 -0.16 -1.47 -7.96
C THR A 25 0.47 -0.79 -9.18
N SER A 26 1.00 0.43 -9.03
CA SER A 26 1.67 1.12 -10.13
C SER A 26 3.05 0.58 -10.48
N GLU A 27 3.69 -0.13 -9.56
CA GLU A 27 4.99 -0.78 -9.79
C GLU A 27 4.83 -2.20 -10.34
N LEU A 28 3.78 -2.91 -9.92
CA LEU A 28 3.55 -4.30 -10.32
C LEU A 28 2.85 -4.44 -11.67
N PHE A 29 1.93 -3.52 -11.99
CA PHE A 29 1.15 -3.59 -13.23
C PHE A 29 1.69 -2.64 -14.30
N PRO A 30 1.89 -3.11 -15.55
CA PRO A 30 2.20 -2.22 -16.66
C PRO A 30 1.05 -1.23 -16.90
N THR A 31 1.35 -0.09 -17.54
CA THR A 31 0.42 1.04 -17.71
C THR A 31 -0.94 0.66 -18.33
N VAL A 32 -0.98 -0.35 -19.20
CA VAL A 32 -2.20 -0.92 -19.79
C VAL A 32 -3.13 -1.61 -18.79
N LEU A 33 -2.60 -2.20 -17.72
CA LEU A 33 -3.38 -2.97 -16.74
C LEU A 33 -3.66 -2.21 -15.45
N ARG A 34 -2.92 -1.12 -15.18
CA ARG A 34 -3.04 -0.32 -13.96
C ARG A 34 -4.47 0.17 -13.69
N ASN A 35 -5.16 0.68 -14.72
CA ASN A 35 -6.53 1.17 -14.58
C ASN A 35 -7.53 0.04 -14.28
N THR A 36 -7.36 -1.10 -14.95
CA THR A 36 -8.20 -2.29 -14.72
C THR A 36 -8.00 -2.86 -13.32
N GLY A 37 -6.74 -2.99 -12.86
CA GLY A 37 -6.42 -3.47 -11.51
C GLY A 37 -7.03 -2.58 -10.42
N GLN A 38 -6.90 -1.26 -10.57
CA GLN A 38 -7.51 -0.30 -9.64
C GLN A 38 -9.06 -0.35 -9.68
N GLY A 39 -9.65 -0.50 -10.85
CA GLY A 39 -11.11 -0.62 -11.02
C GLY A 39 -11.69 -1.86 -10.35
N THR A 40 -11.01 -3.01 -10.48
CA THR A 40 -11.39 -4.25 -9.80
C THR A 40 -11.24 -4.11 -8.28
N GLY A 41 -10.15 -3.52 -7.81
CA GLY A 41 -9.94 -3.21 -6.39
C GLY A 41 -11.06 -2.33 -5.81
N SER A 42 -11.43 -1.26 -6.50
CA SER A 42 -12.53 -0.37 -6.10
C SER A 42 -13.87 -1.10 -6.02
N THR A 43 -14.15 -1.99 -6.98
CA THR A 43 -15.38 -2.79 -6.98
C THR A 43 -15.43 -3.73 -5.78
N SER A 44 -14.31 -4.39 -5.45
CA SER A 44 -14.21 -5.25 -4.27
C SER A 44 -14.41 -4.48 -2.95
N ALA A 45 -13.87 -3.26 -2.85
CA ALA A 45 -14.10 -2.38 -1.70
C ALA A 45 -15.59 -2.02 -1.54
N ARG A 46 -16.30 -1.78 -2.65
CA ARG A 46 -17.75 -1.52 -2.62
C ARG A 46 -18.56 -2.71 -2.16
N ILE A 47 -18.19 -3.93 -2.55
CA ILE A 47 -18.81 -5.16 -2.03
C ILE A 47 -18.66 -5.22 -0.51
N GLY A 48 -17.46 -4.91 0.01
CA GLY A 48 -17.24 -4.80 1.46
C GLY A 48 -18.13 -3.75 2.14
N GLY A 49 -18.29 -2.58 1.51
CA GLY A 49 -19.17 -1.52 1.99
C GLY A 49 -20.66 -1.92 2.03
N ILE A 50 -21.12 -2.73 1.08
CA ILE A 50 -22.49 -3.28 1.06
C ILE A 50 -22.69 -4.30 2.18
N LEU A 51 -21.68 -5.14 2.45
CA LEU A 51 -21.74 -6.16 3.51
C LEU A 51 -21.65 -5.57 4.93
N ALA A 52 -20.97 -4.44 5.10
CA ALA A 52 -20.77 -3.79 6.40
C ALA A 52 -22.07 -3.53 7.21
N PRO A 53 -23.13 -2.90 6.65
CA PRO A 53 -24.38 -2.66 7.38
C PRO A 53 -25.13 -3.97 7.69
N TYR A 54 -25.01 -5.02 6.87
CA TYR A 54 -25.61 -6.33 7.17
C TYR A 54 -25.02 -6.95 8.43
N VAL A 55 -23.69 -6.90 8.57
CA VAL A 55 -22.99 -7.40 9.77
C VAL A 55 -23.34 -6.56 10.99
N ALA A 56 -23.44 -5.23 10.84
CA ALA A 56 -23.85 -4.35 11.91
C ALA A 56 -25.29 -4.63 12.38
N LEU A 57 -26.21 -4.88 11.44
CA LEU A 57 -27.60 -5.19 11.74
C LEU A 57 -27.74 -6.52 12.51
N MET A 58 -26.94 -7.54 12.18
CA MET A 58 -26.94 -8.80 12.93
C MET A 58 -26.56 -8.61 14.41
N GLY A 59 -25.70 -7.64 14.72
CA GLY A 59 -25.33 -7.29 16.09
C GLY A 59 -26.43 -6.62 16.92
N THR A 60 -27.56 -6.24 16.30
CA THR A 60 -28.70 -5.61 16.98
C THR A 60 -29.83 -6.59 17.33
N LEU A 61 -29.72 -7.86 16.92
CA LEU A 61 -30.70 -8.89 17.26
C LEU A 61 -30.67 -9.22 18.76
N PRO A 62 -31.83 -9.42 19.40
CA PRO A 62 -31.91 -9.77 20.81
C PRO A 62 -31.25 -11.13 21.05
N GLY A 63 -30.12 -11.13 21.77
CA GLY A 63 -29.32 -12.32 22.07
C GLY A 63 -27.87 -12.26 21.59
N LEU A 64 -27.53 -11.32 20.70
CA LEU A 64 -26.15 -11.11 20.23
C LEU A 64 -25.58 -9.79 20.81
N SER A 65 -24.37 -9.85 21.35
CA SER A 65 -23.72 -8.66 21.94
C SER A 65 -23.07 -7.78 20.86
N ILE A 66 -22.90 -6.49 21.18
CA ILE A 66 -22.24 -5.52 20.28
C ILE A 66 -20.78 -5.86 19.94
N ALA A 67 -20.19 -6.82 20.66
CA ALA A 67 -18.85 -7.34 20.39
C ALA A 67 -18.78 -8.10 19.05
N PHE A 68 -19.89 -8.70 18.59
CA PHE A 68 -19.90 -9.50 17.38
C PHE A 68 -19.44 -8.74 16.12
N PRO A 69 -20.06 -7.60 15.73
CA PRO A 69 -19.61 -6.85 14.56
C PRO A 69 -18.16 -6.35 14.72
N VAL A 70 -17.79 -5.85 15.90
CA VAL A 70 -16.42 -5.34 16.17
C VAL A 70 -15.36 -6.42 15.94
N VAL A 71 -15.59 -7.63 16.46
CA VAL A 71 -14.65 -8.75 16.29
C VAL A 71 -14.57 -9.19 14.82
N THR A 72 -15.68 -9.25 14.10
CA THR A 72 -15.65 -9.64 12.68
C THR A 72 -14.84 -8.68 11.83
N PHE A 73 -15.00 -7.36 12.00
CA PHE A 73 -14.19 -6.37 11.27
C PHE A 73 -12.71 -6.45 11.67
N ALA A 74 -12.40 -6.67 12.95
CA ALA A 74 -11.02 -6.82 13.41
C ALA A 74 -10.33 -8.06 12.81
N VAL A 75 -11.03 -9.19 12.73
CA VAL A 75 -10.50 -10.43 12.12
C VAL A 75 -10.23 -10.22 10.63
N VAL A 76 -11.17 -9.63 9.89
CA VAL A 76 -11.01 -9.36 8.46
C VAL A 76 -9.84 -8.40 8.20
N ALA A 77 -9.71 -7.33 9.00
CA ALA A 77 -8.61 -6.37 8.88
C ALA A 77 -7.24 -7.02 9.19
N THR A 78 -7.18 -7.88 10.20
CA THR A 78 -5.94 -8.59 10.57
C THR A 78 -5.53 -9.58 9.48
N LEU A 79 -6.48 -10.33 8.92
CA LEU A 79 -6.23 -11.22 7.79
C LEU A 79 -5.72 -10.45 6.57
N ALA A 80 -6.33 -9.32 6.23
CA ALA A 80 -5.86 -8.47 5.13
C ALA A 80 -4.42 -7.99 5.34
N GLY A 81 -4.07 -7.57 6.57
CA GLY A 81 -2.70 -7.19 6.92
C GLY A 81 -1.70 -8.34 6.84
N ILE A 82 -2.10 -9.56 7.22
CA ILE A 82 -1.26 -10.76 7.10
C ILE A 82 -1.03 -11.11 5.62
N LEU A 83 -2.07 -11.04 4.79
CA LEU A 83 -1.97 -11.28 3.35
C LEU A 83 -1.03 -10.29 2.66
N MET A 84 -0.99 -9.03 3.13
CA MET A 84 -0.07 -8.01 2.62
C MET A 84 1.40 -8.42 2.76
N TYR A 85 1.77 -9.19 3.79
CA TYR A 85 3.15 -9.70 3.94
C TYR A 85 3.54 -10.74 2.89
N TRP A 86 2.58 -11.38 2.23
CA TRP A 86 2.87 -12.33 1.15
C TRP A 86 3.32 -11.60 -0.11
N ILE A 87 2.97 -10.32 -0.28
CA ILE A 87 3.39 -9.54 -1.44
C ILE A 87 4.90 -9.32 -1.33
N PRO A 88 5.69 -9.76 -2.34
CA PRO A 88 7.11 -9.47 -2.35
C PRO A 88 7.31 -7.96 -2.45
N GLU A 89 8.22 -7.44 -1.62
CA GLU A 89 8.58 -6.02 -1.62
C GLU A 89 9.18 -5.63 -2.98
N THR A 90 8.42 -4.87 -3.79
CA THR A 90 8.76 -4.44 -5.17
C THR A 90 9.85 -3.37 -5.24
N LEU A 91 10.28 -2.85 -4.08
CA LEU A 91 11.30 -1.81 -3.98
C LEU A 91 12.61 -2.25 -4.67
N PHE A 92 12.96 -1.54 -5.76
CA PHE A 92 14.16 -1.67 -6.62
C PHE A 92 14.09 -2.62 -7.84
N SER A 93 12.92 -3.04 -8.31
CA SER A 93 12.81 -3.69 -9.63
C SER A 93 12.61 -2.65 -10.75
N ALA A 94 13.27 -2.81 -11.89
CA ALA A 94 13.03 -1.94 -13.05
C ALA A 94 11.60 -2.16 -13.57
N MET A 95 10.85 -1.06 -13.75
CA MET A 95 9.45 -1.11 -14.17
C MET A 95 9.37 -1.43 -15.66
N HIS A 96 9.07 -2.69 -15.99
CA HIS A 96 8.81 -3.15 -17.35
C HIS A 96 7.65 -2.34 -17.96
N GLN A 97 7.91 -1.67 -19.09
CA GLN A 97 6.93 -0.79 -19.74
C GLN A 97 5.99 -1.57 -20.68
N THR A 98 6.35 -2.81 -21.03
CA THR A 98 5.62 -3.68 -21.95
C THR A 98 5.28 -5.02 -21.32
N ILE A 99 4.28 -5.71 -21.88
CA ILE A 99 3.84 -7.02 -21.37
C ILE A 99 4.91 -8.09 -21.66
N GLU A 100 5.61 -8.02 -22.79
CA GLU A 100 6.67 -8.98 -23.12
C GLU A 100 7.85 -8.93 -22.12
N GLU A 101 8.17 -7.74 -21.61
CA GLU A 101 9.20 -7.54 -20.60
C GLU A 101 8.77 -8.03 -19.21
N ALA A 102 7.48 -7.88 -18.86
CA ALA A 102 6.93 -8.39 -17.61
C ALA A 102 6.93 -9.93 -17.55
N GLU A 103 6.71 -10.60 -18.68
CA GLU A 103 6.72 -12.07 -18.77
C GLU A 103 8.14 -12.67 -18.75
N ALA A 104 9.15 -11.91 -19.16
CA ALA A 104 10.55 -12.34 -19.20
C ALA A 104 11.28 -12.15 -17.84
N ALA A 105 10.70 -11.41 -16.90
CA ALA A 105 11.30 -11.10 -15.62
C ALA A 105 11.30 -12.32 -14.68
N LYS A 106 12.44 -12.56 -14.00
CA LYS A 106 12.57 -13.65 -13.02
C LYS A 106 12.09 -13.16 -11.66
N ASP A 107 10.94 -13.66 -11.21
CA ASP A 107 10.37 -13.29 -9.92
C ASP A 107 11.24 -13.77 -8.74
N ASP A 108 11.65 -12.84 -7.87
CA ASP A 108 12.44 -13.12 -6.66
C ASP A 108 11.54 -13.03 -5.41
N TYR A 109 10.87 -14.14 -5.06
CA TYR A 109 9.91 -14.24 -3.94
C TYR A 109 10.59 -14.39 -2.55
N GLY A 110 11.64 -13.62 -2.28
CA GLY A 110 12.40 -13.72 -1.03
C GLY A 110 11.67 -13.12 0.17
N ILE A 111 11.15 -13.96 1.08
CA ILE A 111 10.51 -13.52 2.34
C ILE A 111 11.57 -12.90 3.28
N PRO A 112 11.48 -11.61 3.64
CA PRO A 112 12.49 -10.96 4.49
C PRO A 112 12.22 -11.27 5.97
N CYS A 113 12.46 -12.51 6.40
CA CYS A 113 12.22 -12.89 7.79
C CYS A 113 13.32 -12.46 8.79
N CYS A 114 14.46 -11.89 8.41
CA CYS A 114 15.45 -11.38 9.38
C CYS A 114 16.33 -10.23 8.81
N GLY A 115 16.40 -9.10 9.53
CA GLY A 115 17.57 -8.19 9.57
C GLY A 115 17.89 -7.26 8.39
N ARG A 116 17.19 -7.32 7.25
CA ARG A 116 17.58 -6.55 6.04
C ARG A 116 17.06 -5.10 5.94
N ARG A 117 16.32 -4.58 6.94
CA ARG A 117 15.72 -3.23 6.87
C ARG A 117 16.72 -2.07 6.95
N LEU A 118 17.86 -2.21 7.64
CA LEU A 118 18.76 -1.07 7.91
C LEU A 118 19.60 -0.67 6.68
N ASN A 119 19.99 -1.62 5.83
CA ASN A 119 20.81 -1.34 4.64
C ASN A 119 19.99 -0.75 3.48
N ARG A 120 18.66 -0.94 3.47
CA ARG A 120 17.80 -0.52 2.34
C ARG A 120 17.30 0.92 2.50
N GLN A 121 16.99 1.37 3.73
CA GLN A 121 16.74 2.80 4.00
C GLN A 121 17.95 3.68 3.69
N ARG A 122 19.17 3.16 3.92
CA ARG A 122 20.42 3.85 3.56
C ARG A 122 20.62 4.00 2.05
N LYS A 123 19.89 3.23 1.23
CA LYS A 123 19.97 3.27 -0.24
C LYS A 123 18.92 4.21 -0.84
N SER A 124 17.67 4.18 -0.37
CA SER A 124 16.64 5.16 -0.76
C SER A 124 17.02 6.60 -0.37
N ALA A 125 17.65 6.79 0.80
CA ALA A 125 18.19 8.09 1.19
C ALA A 125 19.46 8.48 0.41
N ALA A 126 20.22 7.53 -0.16
CA ALA A 126 21.39 7.83 -0.99
C ALA A 126 20.99 8.25 -2.41
N GLU A 127 19.93 7.65 -2.97
CA GLU A 127 19.40 7.98 -4.30
C GLU A 127 18.67 9.33 -4.31
N GLU A 128 18.02 9.69 -3.21
CA GLU A 128 17.44 11.03 -2.98
C GLU A 128 18.54 12.12 -2.94
N ASN A 129 19.67 11.84 -2.27
CA ASN A 129 20.79 12.79 -2.23
C ASN A 129 21.49 12.98 -3.58
N ASP A 130 21.49 11.97 -4.46
CA ASP A 130 22.06 12.09 -5.82
C ASP A 130 21.11 12.82 -6.79
N ALA A 131 19.80 12.71 -6.60
CA ALA A 131 18.81 13.48 -7.37
C ALA A 131 18.82 14.98 -6.99
N ILE A 132 18.94 15.30 -5.69
CA ILE A 132 19.08 16.68 -5.22
C ILE A 132 20.36 17.31 -5.80
N LYS A 133 21.44 16.54 -5.93
CA LYS A 133 22.72 17.01 -6.48
C LYS A 133 22.68 17.31 -7.99
N MET A 134 21.75 16.70 -8.72
CA MET A 134 21.52 16.98 -10.14
C MET A 134 20.64 18.23 -10.32
N GLU A 135 19.72 18.50 -9.38
CA GLU A 135 18.88 19.72 -9.38
C GLU A 135 19.72 20.96 -9.01
N ASP A 136 20.59 20.85 -8.00
CA ASP A 136 21.56 21.91 -7.65
C ASP A 136 22.52 22.24 -8.83
N LEU A 137 22.88 21.24 -9.64
CA LEU A 137 23.77 21.42 -10.80
C LEU A 137 23.05 22.10 -11.99
N SER A 138 21.72 21.98 -12.09
CA SER A 138 20.94 22.72 -13.08
C SER A 138 20.70 24.17 -12.68
N ASP A 139 20.58 24.45 -11.37
CA ASP A 139 20.36 25.82 -10.89
C ASP A 139 21.64 26.67 -10.96
N GLU A 140 22.83 26.09 -10.72
CA GLU A 140 24.13 26.79 -10.85
C GLU A 140 24.48 27.16 -12.31
N ILE A 141 23.95 26.42 -13.30
CA ILE A 141 24.13 26.71 -14.73
C ILE A 141 23.17 27.83 -15.20
N ILE A 142 22.02 28.02 -14.53
CA ILE A 142 21.02 29.01 -14.92
C ILE A 142 21.29 30.39 -14.30
N GLU A 143 21.99 30.46 -13.17
CA GLU A 143 22.33 31.74 -12.49
C GLU A 143 23.73 32.29 -12.88
N GLY A 144 24.45 31.58 -13.77
CA GLY A 144 25.81 31.89 -14.22
C GLY A 144 25.95 32.60 -15.57
N ASP A 145 24.88 33.21 -16.10
CA ASP A 145 24.89 34.07 -17.31
C ASP A 145 24.17 35.41 -17.04
#